data_AF-A0A970AMW6-F1
#
_entry.id   AF-A0A970AMW6-F1
#
_cell.length_a   1.000
_cell.length_b   1.000
_cell.length_c   1.000
_cell.angle_alpha   90.00
_cell.angle_beta   90.00
_cell.angle_gamma   90.00
#
_symmetry.space_group_name_H-M   'P 1'
#
loop_
_entity.id
_entity.type
_entity.pdbx_description
1 polymer ?
#
loop_
_entity_poly.entity_id
_entity_poly.type
_entity_poly.pdbx_seq_one_letter_code
_entity_poly.pdbx_strand_id
1 'polypeptide(L)' 'MKRISEINPLGEERPNPSEETREKLRRERLQRARDEGYQTLVELCNLGEYNMAEQLADRNYNWGYEIVDGIVMERID' A
#
# COMPACT_ATOMS: atom_id res chain seq x y z
N MET A 1 1.95 -13.39 35.19
CA MET A 1 2.38 -12.40 34.17
C MET A 1 3.90 -12.51 34.04
N LYS A 2 4.43 -12.74 32.83
CA LYS A 2 5.89 -12.85 32.61
C LYS A 2 6.52 -11.47 32.55
N ARG A 3 7.72 -11.29 33.14
CA ARG A 3 8.43 -10.00 33.14
C ARG A 3 9.02 -9.77 31.75
N ILE A 4 8.99 -8.53 31.27
CA ILE A 4 9.49 -8.14 29.94
C ILE A 4 10.97 -8.54 29.75
N SER A 5 11.74 -8.62 30.84
CA SER A 5 13.13 -9.10 30.88
C SER A 5 13.34 -10.59 30.49
N GLU A 6 12.27 -11.38 30.44
CA GLU A 6 12.31 -12.80 30.02
C GLU A 6 11.98 -12.98 28.53
N ILE A 7 11.59 -11.90 27.84
CA ILE A 7 11.38 -11.93 26.39
C ILE A 7 12.76 -11.82 25.75
N ASN A 8 13.29 -12.93 25.26
CA ASN A 8 14.48 -12.92 24.43
C ASN A 8 14.11 -12.26 23.09
N PRO A 9 14.57 -11.04 22.77
CA PRO A 9 14.20 -10.34 21.54
C PRO A 9 14.77 -11.02 20.28
N LEU A 10 15.66 -12.00 20.47
CA LEU A 10 16.30 -12.83 19.45
C LEU A 10 15.89 -14.31 19.56
N GLY A 11 14.93 -14.63 20.44
CA GLY A 11 14.65 -16.01 20.89
C GLY A 11 13.83 -16.89 19.94
N GLU A 12 13.34 -16.33 18.84
CA GLU A 12 12.73 -17.09 17.75
C GLU A 12 13.17 -16.40 16.46
N GLU A 13 14.30 -16.81 15.90
CA GLU A 13 14.64 -16.49 14.52
C GLU A 13 13.51 -17.04 13.65
N ARG A 14 12.54 -16.18 13.30
CA ARG A 14 11.59 -16.50 12.25
C ARG A 14 12.43 -16.88 11.03
N PRO A 15 12.28 -18.09 10.48
CA PRO A 15 13.10 -18.50 9.35
C PRO A 15 12.93 -17.44 8.26
N ASN A 16 14.06 -16.98 7.73
CA ASN A 16 14.04 -16.01 6.64
C ASN A 16 13.15 -16.57 5.53
N PRO A 17 12.10 -15.86 5.10
CA PRO A 17 11.22 -16.35 4.06
C PRO A 17 12.04 -16.66 2.81
N SER A 18 11.74 -17.79 2.15
CA SER A 18 12.35 -18.16 0.87
C SER A 18 12.14 -17.04 -0.16
N GLU A 19 12.97 -17.00 -1.20
CA GLU A 19 12.81 -16.00 -2.27
C GLU A 19 11.39 -15.99 -2.85
N GLU A 20 10.80 -17.18 -3.05
CA GLU A 20 9.41 -17.35 -3.48
C GLU A 20 8.41 -16.74 -2.48
N THR A 21 8.63 -16.96 -1.18
CA THR A 21 7.77 -16.40 -0.12
C THR A 21 7.90 -14.88 -0.04
N ARG A 22 9.11 -14.34 -0.23
CA ARG A 22 9.37 -12.90 -0.28
C ARG A 22 8.68 -12.24 -1.46
N GLU A 23 8.75 -12.85 -2.63
CA GLU A 23 8.11 -12.36 -3.84
C GLU A 23 6.58 -12.37 -3.71
N LYS A 24 6.01 -13.45 -3.17
CA LYS A 24 4.57 -13.51 -2.86
C LYS A 24 4.15 -12.39 -1.90
N LEU A 25 4.87 -12.21 -0.78
CA LEU A 25 4.60 -11.13 0.17
C LEU A 25 4.72 -9.75 -0.45
N ARG A 26 5.67 -9.55 -1.37
CA ARG A 26 5.84 -8.30 -2.09
C ARG A 26 4.64 -7.99 -2.99
N ARG A 27 4.16 -8.99 -3.75
CA ARG A 27 2.98 -8.86 -4.60
C ARG A 27 1.73 -8.57 -3.80
N GLU A 28 1.52 -9.29 -2.69
CA GLU A 28 0.37 -9.06 -1.80
C GLU A 28 0.37 -7.66 -1.20
N ARG A 29 1.54 -7.15 -0.79
CA ARG A 29 1.68 -5.77 -0.29
C ARG A 29 1.40 -4.75 -1.38
N LEU A 30 1.89 -4.99 -2.60
CA LEU A 30 1.65 -4.10 -3.73
C LEU A 30 0.16 -4.04 -4.09
N GLN A 31 -0.50 -5.21 -4.15
CA GLN A 31 -1.93 -5.29 -4.42
C GLN A 31 -2.75 -4.56 -3.35
N ARG A 32 -2.43 -4.80 -2.07
CA ARG A 32 -3.12 -4.11 -0.98
C ARG A 32 -2.94 -2.59 -1.04
N ALA A 33 -1.71 -2.13 -1.29
CA ALA A 33 -1.43 -0.71 -1.44
C ALA A 33 -2.20 -0.09 -2.62
N ARG A 34 -2.33 -0.82 -3.73
CA ARG A 34 -3.15 -0.42 -4.89
C ARG A 34 -4.62 -0.30 -4.48
N ASP A 35 -5.20 -1.32 -3.86
CA ASP A 35 -6.62 -1.32 -3.47
C ASP A 35 -6.95 -0.20 -2.46
N GLU A 36 -6.08 -0.01 -1.44
CA GLU A 36 -6.20 1.08 -0.45
C GLU A 36 -6.03 2.45 -1.09
N GLY A 37 -5.10 2.57 -2.04
CA GLY A 37 -4.88 3.78 -2.83
C GLY A 37 -6.11 4.16 -3.63
N TYR A 38 -6.73 3.20 -4.35
CA TYR A 38 -7.95 3.43 -5.11
C TYR A 38 -9.08 3.98 -4.23
N GLN A 39 -9.34 3.35 -3.07
CA GLN A 39 -10.39 3.81 -2.15
C GLN A 39 -10.14 5.24 -1.68
N THR A 40 -8.90 5.56 -1.30
CA THR A 40 -8.53 6.90 -0.84
C THR A 40 -8.73 7.95 -1.94
N LEU A 41 -8.32 7.64 -3.18
CA LEU A 41 -8.50 8.54 -4.31
C LEU A 41 -9.99 8.79 -4.62
N VAL A 42 -10.82 7.74 -4.57
CA VAL A 42 -12.28 7.87 -4.76
C VAL A 42 -12.90 8.74 -3.67
N GLU A 43 -12.51 8.57 -2.41
CA GLU A 43 -12.99 9.42 -1.32
C GLU A 43 -12.63 10.89 -1.53
N LEU A 44 -11.39 11.19 -1.92
CA LEU A 44 -10.97 12.56 -2.22
C LEU A 44 -11.76 13.16 -3.39
N CYS A 45 -11.98 12.39 -4.46
CA CYS A 45 -12.82 12.82 -5.58
C CYS A 45 -14.26 13.10 -5.15
N ASN A 46 -14.85 12.25 -4.31
CA ASN A 46 -16.21 12.45 -3.79
C ASN A 46 -16.34 13.70 -2.91
N LEU A 47 -15.26 14.09 -2.23
CA LEU A 47 -15.19 15.32 -1.43
C LEU A 47 -14.91 16.57 -2.28
N GLY A 48 -14.62 16.42 -3.58
CA GLY A 48 -14.22 17.51 -4.47
C GLY A 48 -12.74 17.92 -4.33
N GLU A 49 -11.95 17.15 -3.58
CA GLU A 49 -10.52 17.39 -3.31
C GLU A 49 -9.63 16.87 -4.45
N TYR A 50 -9.95 17.27 -5.69
CA TYR A 50 -9.31 16.72 -6.90
C TYR A 50 -7.80 16.97 -6.96
N ASN A 51 -7.36 18.17 -6.59
CA ASN A 51 -5.93 18.50 -6.54
C ASN A 51 -5.17 17.62 -5.54
N MET A 52 -5.81 17.25 -4.43
CA MET A 52 -5.21 16.36 -3.44
C MET A 52 -5.15 14.93 -3.95
N ALA A 53 -6.21 14.47 -4.63
CA ALA A 53 -6.25 13.16 -5.28
C ALA A 53 -5.16 13.04 -6.35
N GLU A 54 -4.99 14.05 -7.21
CA GLU A 54 -3.96 14.08 -8.27
C GLU A 54 -2.56 14.02 -7.67
N GLN A 55 -2.24 14.88 -6.70
CA GLN A 55 -0.94 14.86 -6.02
C GLN A 55 -0.67 13.52 -5.31
N LEU A 56 -1.70 12.90 -4.74
CA LEU A 56 -1.55 11.62 -4.07
C LEU A 56 -1.28 10.49 -5.08
N ALA A 57 -1.99 10.48 -6.21
CA ALA A 57 -1.77 9.53 -7.30
C ALA A 57 -0.36 9.66 -7.88
N ASP A 58 0.13 10.87 -8.10
CA ASP A 58 1.48 11.11 -8.64
C ASP A 58 2.60 10.70 -7.67
N ARG A 59 2.42 10.93 -6.37
CA ARG A 59 3.37 10.45 -5.35
C ARG A 59 3.41 8.93 -5.23
N ASN A 60 2.33 8.27 -5.61
CA ASN A 60 2.17 6.82 -5.54
C ASN A 60 1.94 6.22 -6.94
N TYR A 61 2.83 6.57 -7.89
CA TYR A 61 2.77 6.08 -9.27
C TYR A 61 2.63 4.55 -9.37
N ASN A 62 3.21 3.82 -8.40
CA ASN A 62 3.15 2.37 -8.32
C ASN A 62 1.73 1.80 -8.08
N TRP A 63 0.75 2.62 -7.71
CA TRP A 63 -0.64 2.20 -7.66
C TRP A 63 -1.27 2.08 -9.05
N GLY A 64 -0.69 2.74 -10.07
CA GLY A 64 -1.18 2.66 -11.45
C GLY A 64 -2.50 3.39 -11.67
N TYR A 65 -2.76 4.45 -10.88
CA TYR A 65 -3.94 5.30 -11.03
C TYR A 65 -3.57 6.73 -11.41
N GLU A 66 -4.52 7.41 -12.03
CA GLU A 66 -4.51 8.84 -12.32
C GLU A 66 -5.90 9.44 -12.10
N ILE A 67 -5.96 10.76 -11.96
CA ILE A 67 -7.21 11.49 -11.82
C ILE A 67 -7.51 12.22 -13.12
N VAL A 68 -8.62 11.90 -13.77
CA VAL A 68 -9.08 12.52 -15.01
C VAL A 68 -10.47 13.08 -14.78
N ASP A 69 -10.62 14.40 -14.90
CA ASP A 69 -11.89 15.12 -14.67
C ASP A 69 -12.56 14.77 -13.34
N GLY A 70 -11.76 14.56 -12.29
CA GLY A 70 -12.24 14.19 -10.96
C GLY A 70 -12.64 12.72 -10.82
N ILE A 71 -12.28 11.87 -11.77
CA ILE A 71 -12.53 10.42 -11.75
C ILE A 71 -11.20 9.68 -11.64
N VAL A 72 -11.17 8.64 -10.80
CA VAL A 72 -10.02 7.74 -10.70
C VAL A 72 -10.00 6.79 -11.91
N MET A 73 -8.93 6.81 -12.69
CA MET A 73 -8.72 5.90 -13.81
C MET A 73 -7.42 5.10 -13.65
N GLU A 74 -7.35 3.94 -14.31
CA GLU A 74 -6.07 3.23 -14.44
C GLU A 74 -5.17 3.97 -15.44
N ARG A 75 -3.91 4.15 -15.06
CA ARG A 75 -2.91 4.80 -15.90
C ARG A 75 -2.52 3.83 -17.01
N ILE A 76 -2.64 4.28 -18.26
CA ILE A 76 -2.21 3.53 -19.44
C ILE A 76 -0.83 4.06 -19.83
N ASP A 77 0.22 3.29 -19.57
CA ASP A 77 1.59 3.56 -20.05
C ASP A 77 1.70 3.47 -21.58
#